data_AF-A0A6N4E3Y6-F1
#
_entry.id   AF-A0A6N4E3Y6-F1
#
_cell.length_a   1.000
_cell.length_b   1.000
_cell.length_c   1.000
_cell.angle_alpha   90.00
_cell.angle_beta   90.00
_cell.angle_gamma   90.00
#
_symmetry.space_group_name_H-M   'P 1'
#
loop_
_entity.id
_entity.type
_entity.pdbx_description
1 polymer ?
#
loop_
_entity_poly.entity_id
_entity_poly.type
_entity_poly.pdbx_seq_one_letter_code
_entity_poly.pdbx_strand_id
1 'polypeptide(L)'
;MDAGSDSVSGGVPSGRARTAARLLLLWLLLCGLAAGLLLAQEIGLSAGVIEGVERKYGVEARRRVESWKRLMEEKAGLGEREKLELVNDFFNRLPYYSDWRLWGKEDYWATPIEALGKHGADCEDYSIAKYFTLRALGVAEEKMRITYVKALELNEAHMVLTYYKTPGAVPLVLDNLKKRILSADRRKDLAPVYSFNADGLWLAKSLGQGKKVGSSSRINLWQQLKQRMAEELER
;
A
#
# COMPACT_ATOMS: atom_id res chain seq x y z
N MET A 1 53.49 -54.28 -22.32
CA MET A 1 53.85 -53.20 -21.38
C MET A 1 53.82 -51.93 -22.21
N ASP A 2 52.76 -51.15 -22.10
CA ASP A 2 52.68 -49.81 -22.71
C ASP A 2 51.90 -48.92 -21.74
N ALA A 3 52.60 -47.95 -21.17
CA ALA A 3 52.06 -46.93 -20.29
C ALA A 3 52.06 -45.62 -21.08
N GLY A 4 50.89 -45.23 -21.60
CA GLY A 4 50.65 -43.93 -22.20
C GLY A 4 50.36 -42.89 -21.13
N SER A 5 51.30 -42.00 -20.89
CA SER A 5 51.18 -40.82 -20.05
C SER A 5 50.60 -39.65 -20.86
N ASP A 6 49.37 -39.22 -20.58
CA ASP A 6 48.85 -37.96 -21.10
C ASP A 6 48.94 -36.86 -20.05
N SER A 7 49.85 -35.91 -20.31
CA SER A 7 50.04 -34.69 -19.55
C SER A 7 49.09 -33.60 -20.06
N VAL A 8 48.12 -33.21 -19.24
CA VAL A 8 47.24 -32.07 -19.53
C VAL A 8 47.98 -30.77 -19.20
N SER A 9 48.39 -30.05 -20.24
CA SER A 9 48.99 -28.72 -20.13
C SER A 9 47.92 -27.66 -19.86
N GLY A 10 47.94 -27.06 -18.67
CA GLY A 10 47.10 -25.92 -18.31
C GLY A 10 47.65 -24.63 -18.93
N GLY A 11 47.09 -24.21 -20.07
CA GLY A 11 47.41 -22.92 -20.69
C GLY A 11 46.97 -21.74 -19.83
N VAL A 12 47.91 -20.85 -19.47
CA VAL A 12 47.63 -19.61 -18.75
C VAL A 12 46.88 -18.65 -19.69
N PRO A 13 45.69 -18.13 -19.34
CA PRO A 13 44.93 -17.25 -20.23
C PRO A 13 45.67 -15.93 -20.44
N SER A 14 45.77 -15.52 -21.72
CA SER A 14 46.49 -14.33 -22.17
C SER A 14 45.94 -13.03 -21.55
N GLY A 15 46.81 -12.02 -21.39
CA GLY A 15 46.47 -10.76 -20.71
C GLY A 15 45.23 -10.04 -21.26
N ARG A 16 44.93 -10.20 -22.56
CA ARG A 16 43.73 -9.65 -23.23
C ARG A 16 42.42 -10.30 -22.76
N ALA A 17 42.42 -11.60 -22.47
CA ALA A 17 41.24 -12.30 -21.96
C ALA A 17 40.91 -11.84 -20.52
N ARG A 18 41.94 -11.55 -19.72
CA ARG A 18 41.78 -11.04 -18.34
C ARG A 18 41.24 -9.60 -18.30
N THR A 19 41.64 -8.74 -19.24
CA THR A 19 41.07 -7.38 -19.38
C THR A 19 39.65 -7.40 -19.91
N ALA A 20 39.33 -8.25 -20.90
CA ALA A 20 37.96 -8.40 -21.41
C ALA A 20 36.99 -8.90 -20.32
N ALA A 21 37.39 -9.88 -19.51
CA ALA A 21 36.59 -10.38 -18.40
C ALA A 21 36.34 -9.32 -17.30
N ARG A 22 37.35 -8.48 -17.00
CA ARG A 22 37.22 -7.37 -16.05
C ARG A 22 36.29 -6.27 -16.55
N LEU A 23 36.36 -5.93 -17.84
CA LEU A 23 35.47 -4.97 -18.47
C LEU A 23 34.02 -5.49 -18.51
N LEU A 24 33.82 -6.79 -18.78
CA LEU A 24 32.50 -7.41 -18.75
C LEU A 24 31.89 -7.42 -17.34
N LEU A 25 32.69 -7.72 -16.30
CA LEU A 25 32.26 -7.67 -14.89
C LEU A 25 31.91 -6.24 -14.45
N LEU A 26 32.71 -5.25 -14.84
CA LEU A 26 32.42 -3.83 -14.60
C LEU A 26 31.14 -3.40 -15.31
N TRP A 27 30.92 -3.85 -16.55
CA TRP A 27 29.71 -3.55 -17.32
C TRP A 27 28.48 -4.21 -16.70
N LEU A 28 28.57 -5.47 -16.25
CA LEU A 28 27.50 -6.16 -15.53
C LEU A 28 27.19 -5.51 -14.18
N LEU A 29 28.20 -5.03 -13.45
CA LEU A 29 28.01 -4.26 -12.21
C LEU A 29 27.37 -2.89 -12.48
N LEU A 30 27.76 -2.19 -13.54
CA LEU A 30 27.18 -0.92 -13.97
C LEU A 30 25.74 -1.08 -14.47
N CYS A 31 25.45 -2.12 -15.25
CA CYS A 31 24.09 -2.48 -15.65
C CYS A 31 23.25 -2.95 -14.46
N GLY A 32 23.84 -3.66 -13.49
CA GLY A 32 23.19 -4.04 -12.24
C GLY A 32 22.85 -2.84 -11.35
N LEU A 33 23.75 -1.86 -11.25
CA LEU A 33 23.51 -0.60 -10.54
C LEU A 33 22.47 0.26 -11.26
N ALA A 34 22.53 0.37 -12.59
CA ALA A 34 21.54 1.10 -13.38
C ALA A 34 20.16 0.45 -13.29
N ALA A 35 20.07 -0.88 -13.37
CA ALA A 35 18.81 -1.62 -13.19
C ALA A 35 18.27 -1.50 -11.75
N GLY A 36 19.15 -1.48 -10.75
CA GLY A 36 18.76 -1.22 -9.35
C GLY A 36 18.22 0.19 -9.12
N LEU A 37 18.74 1.20 -9.84
CA LEU A 37 18.23 2.58 -9.79
C LEU A 37 16.90 2.75 -10.52
N LEU A 38 16.66 1.99 -11.60
CA LEU A 38 15.42 2.03 -12.39
C LEU A 38 14.20 1.37 -11.69
N LEU A 39 14.40 0.67 -10.56
CA LEU A 39 13.31 0.06 -9.79
C LEU A 39 12.77 0.97 -8.68
N ALA A 40 13.23 2.21 -8.57
CA ALA A 40 12.50 3.23 -7.85
C ALA A 40 11.24 3.56 -8.67
N GLN A 41 10.19 2.74 -8.51
CA GLN A 41 8.85 3.11 -8.95
C GLN A 41 8.60 4.50 -8.38
N GLU A 42 8.49 5.52 -9.23
CA GLU A 42 7.98 6.80 -8.77
C GLU A 42 6.60 6.50 -8.18
N ILE A 43 6.50 6.64 -6.86
CA ILE A 43 5.23 6.76 -6.16
C ILE A 43 4.53 7.88 -6.91
N GLY A 44 3.47 7.58 -7.67
CA GLY A 44 2.95 8.39 -8.81
C GLY A 44 2.56 9.86 -8.54
N LEU A 45 2.96 10.42 -7.40
CA LEU A 45 2.98 11.82 -7.02
C LEU A 45 4.13 12.56 -7.73
N SER A 46 3.97 12.76 -9.04
CA SER A 46 4.83 13.61 -9.85
C SER A 46 4.81 15.07 -9.35
N ALA A 47 5.74 15.91 -9.80
CA ALA A 47 5.68 17.34 -9.52
C ALA A 47 4.36 17.97 -10.04
N GLY A 48 3.90 17.53 -11.23
CA GLY A 48 2.64 17.98 -11.83
C GLY A 48 1.41 17.65 -10.98
N VAL A 49 1.37 16.43 -10.41
CA VAL A 49 0.32 16.02 -9.46
C VAL A 49 0.33 16.94 -8.22
N ILE A 50 1.49 17.18 -7.61
CA ILE A 50 1.61 18.01 -6.40
C ILE A 50 1.19 19.46 -6.67
N GLU A 51 1.59 20.03 -7.81
CA GLU A 51 1.12 21.36 -8.22
C GLU A 51 -0.39 21.37 -8.50
N GLY A 52 -0.93 20.31 -9.08
CA GLY A 52 -2.37 20.14 -9.28
C GLY A 52 -3.15 20.12 -7.95
N VAL A 53 -2.59 19.48 -6.92
CA VAL A 53 -3.13 19.52 -5.55
C VAL A 53 -3.12 20.94 -4.99
N GLU A 54 -2.02 21.67 -5.16
CA GLU A 54 -1.92 23.07 -4.71
C GLU A 54 -2.95 23.95 -5.40
N ARG A 55 -3.09 23.84 -6.73
CA ARG A 55 -4.08 24.61 -7.49
C ARG A 55 -5.52 24.31 -7.05
N LYS A 56 -5.83 23.05 -6.72
CA LYS A 56 -7.20 22.61 -6.37
C LYS A 56 -7.54 22.86 -4.89
N TYR A 57 -6.59 22.65 -3.98
CA TYR A 57 -6.84 22.59 -2.53
C TYR A 57 -5.98 23.55 -1.70
N GLY A 58 -5.03 24.25 -2.32
CA GLY A 58 -4.16 25.23 -1.68
C GLY A 58 -2.83 24.67 -1.15
N VAL A 59 -1.99 25.58 -0.66
CA VAL A 59 -0.61 25.31 -0.22
C VAL A 59 -0.53 24.30 0.93
N GLU A 60 -1.46 24.36 1.89
CA GLU A 60 -1.46 23.42 3.02
C GLU A 60 -1.78 21.98 2.57
N ALA A 61 -2.62 21.80 1.55
CA ALA A 61 -2.87 20.49 0.96
C ALA A 61 -1.63 19.95 0.25
N ARG A 62 -0.91 20.80 -0.50
CA ARG A 62 0.39 20.45 -1.07
C ARG A 62 1.35 19.93 -0.01
N ARG A 63 1.51 20.64 1.11
CA ARG A 63 2.41 20.23 2.21
C ARG A 63 2.03 18.86 2.79
N ARG A 64 0.74 18.57 2.95
CA ARG A 64 0.26 17.26 3.41
C ARG A 64 0.59 16.14 2.42
N VAL A 65 0.38 16.37 1.12
CA VAL A 65 0.71 15.41 0.06
C VAL A 65 2.22 15.21 -0.08
N GLU A 66 3.02 16.27 0.03
CA GLU A 66 4.49 16.16 0.08
C GLU A 66 4.96 15.38 1.31
N SER A 67 4.33 15.57 2.47
CA SER A 67 4.63 14.77 3.67
C SER A 67 4.25 13.29 3.48
N TRP A 68 3.17 13.02 2.75
CA TRP A 68 2.77 11.66 2.41
C TRP A 68 3.76 11.02 1.43
N LYS A 69 4.20 11.76 0.40
CA LYS A 69 5.26 11.35 -0.52
C LYS A 69 6.55 10.98 0.21
N ARG A 70 7.04 11.85 1.11
CA ARG A 70 8.23 11.57 1.93
C ARG A 70 8.09 10.32 2.79
N LEU A 71 6.90 10.10 3.38
CA LEU A 71 6.63 8.86 4.14
C LEU A 71 6.82 7.63 3.26
N MET A 72 6.37 7.67 2.00
CA MET A 72 6.49 6.53 1.09
C MET A 72 7.92 6.32 0.57
N GLU A 73 8.67 7.41 0.31
CA GLU A 73 10.05 7.34 -0.18
C GLU A 73 11.03 6.87 0.90
N GLU A 74 10.96 7.42 2.11
CA GLU A 74 11.97 7.17 3.15
C GLU A 74 11.77 5.85 3.90
N LYS A 75 10.57 5.25 3.84
CA LYS A 75 10.17 4.14 4.72
C LYS A 75 9.88 2.84 3.98
N ALA A 76 10.19 2.77 2.68
CA ALA A 76 10.00 1.58 1.84
C ALA A 76 10.77 0.35 2.37
N GLY A 77 11.95 0.55 2.98
CA GLY A 77 12.81 -0.52 3.51
C GLY A 77 12.41 -1.10 4.87
N LEU A 78 11.34 -0.59 5.51
CA LEU A 78 10.95 -1.03 6.86
C LEU A 78 10.24 -2.39 6.87
N GLY A 79 10.20 -3.02 8.05
CA GLY A 79 9.40 -4.22 8.27
C GLY A 79 7.89 -3.94 8.17
N GLU A 80 7.10 -4.95 7.81
CA GLU A 80 5.64 -4.78 7.64
C GLU A 80 4.97 -4.20 8.89
N ARG A 81 5.37 -4.63 10.10
CA ARG A 81 4.78 -4.13 11.35
C ARG A 81 4.98 -2.62 11.53
N GLU A 82 6.16 -2.11 11.21
CA GLU A 82 6.50 -0.69 11.31
C GLU A 82 5.76 0.12 10.24
N LYS A 83 5.67 -0.42 9.02
CA LYS A 83 4.84 0.18 7.94
C LYS A 83 3.38 0.35 8.37
N LEU A 84 2.80 -0.69 9.00
CA LEU A 84 1.42 -0.62 9.51
C LEU A 84 1.25 0.51 10.53
N GLU A 85 2.19 0.66 11.48
CA GLU A 85 2.14 1.72 12.51
C GLU A 85 2.27 3.11 11.89
N LEU A 86 3.30 3.32 11.08
CA LEU A 86 3.57 4.61 10.44
C LEU A 86 2.39 5.07 9.58
N VAL A 87 1.83 4.18 8.76
CA VAL A 87 0.69 4.51 7.90
C VAL A 87 -0.57 4.76 8.73
N ASN A 88 -0.83 3.93 9.74
CA ASN A 88 -1.99 4.11 10.60
C ASN A 88 -1.94 5.45 11.35
N ASP A 89 -0.79 5.78 11.93
CA ASP A 89 -0.58 7.03 12.66
C ASP A 89 -0.61 8.25 11.73
N PHE A 90 -0.05 8.13 10.52
CA PHE A 90 -0.05 9.21 9.54
C PHE A 90 -1.47 9.68 9.22
N PHE A 91 -2.35 8.75 8.84
CA PHE A 91 -3.72 9.09 8.45
C PHE A 91 -4.60 9.43 9.65
N ASN A 92 -4.39 8.81 10.82
CA ASN A 92 -5.14 9.13 12.04
C ASN A 92 -4.87 10.53 12.62
N ARG A 93 -4.07 11.36 11.94
CA ARG A 93 -3.92 12.81 12.19
C ARG A 93 -4.94 13.66 11.45
N LEU A 94 -5.58 13.13 10.41
CA LEU A 94 -6.71 13.81 9.79
C LEU A 94 -7.86 13.92 10.81
N PRO A 95 -8.63 15.01 10.78
CA PRO A 95 -9.86 15.11 11.55
C PRO A 95 -10.94 14.26 10.90
N TYR A 96 -11.82 13.69 11.72
CA TYR A 96 -12.99 12.98 11.24
C TYR A 96 -14.09 13.98 10.83
N TYR A 97 -14.57 13.88 9.59
CA TYR A 97 -15.71 14.63 9.07
C TYR A 97 -16.55 13.72 8.19
N SER A 98 -17.88 13.82 8.27
CA SER A 98 -18.78 13.07 7.42
C SER A 98 -18.73 13.53 5.96
N ASP A 99 -19.13 12.65 5.05
CA ASP A 99 -19.25 12.96 3.64
C ASP A 99 -20.15 14.14 3.31
N TRP A 100 -21.24 14.30 4.06
CA TRP A 100 -22.11 15.47 3.89
C TRP A 100 -21.33 16.78 4.11
N ARG A 101 -20.47 16.80 5.13
CA ARG A 101 -19.67 17.98 5.46
C ARG A 101 -18.56 18.23 4.45
N LEU A 102 -17.92 17.18 3.94
CA LEU A 102 -16.76 17.29 3.05
C LEU A 102 -17.14 17.47 1.57
N TRP A 103 -18.19 16.75 1.15
CA TRP A 103 -18.52 16.52 -0.26
C TRP A 103 -19.98 16.89 -0.60
N GLY A 104 -20.83 17.13 0.40
CA GLY A 104 -22.27 17.38 0.18
C GLY A 104 -23.00 16.16 -0.37
N LYS A 105 -22.51 14.96 -0.05
CA LYS A 105 -23.04 13.67 -0.49
C LYS A 105 -23.35 12.78 0.71
N GLU A 106 -24.23 11.81 0.51
CA GLU A 106 -24.56 10.83 1.53
C GLU A 106 -23.45 9.80 1.73
N ASP A 107 -22.80 9.37 0.64
CA ASP A 107 -21.69 8.41 0.62
C ASP A 107 -20.73 8.76 -0.54
N TYR A 108 -19.45 8.95 -0.23
CA TYR A 108 -18.38 9.33 -1.14
C TYR A 108 -17.02 8.82 -0.67
N TRP A 109 -16.57 7.70 -1.26
CA TRP A 109 -15.24 7.17 -0.97
C TRP A 109 -14.16 8.03 -1.61
N ALA A 110 -13.42 8.79 -0.81
CA ALA A 110 -12.36 9.69 -1.24
C ALA A 110 -11.06 8.95 -1.60
N THR A 111 -10.32 9.47 -2.59
CA THR A 111 -8.94 9.05 -2.82
C THR A 111 -8.02 9.55 -1.69
N PRO A 112 -6.81 8.98 -1.52
CA PRO A 112 -5.84 9.52 -0.55
C PRO A 112 -5.49 10.99 -0.81
N ILE A 113 -5.44 11.43 -2.08
CA ILE A 113 -5.19 12.82 -2.45
C ILE A 113 -6.40 13.68 -2.10
N GLU A 114 -7.62 13.21 -2.32
CA GLU A 114 -8.87 13.90 -1.94
C GLU A 114 -8.94 14.11 -0.42
N ALA A 115 -8.70 13.09 0.38
CA ALA A 115 -8.73 13.16 1.84
C ALA A 115 -7.66 14.12 2.40
N LEU A 116 -6.42 14.05 1.89
CA LEU A 116 -5.35 14.99 2.25
C LEU A 116 -5.65 16.40 1.74
N GLY A 117 -6.23 16.53 0.55
CA GLY A 117 -6.63 17.79 -0.06
C GLY A 117 -7.65 18.54 0.79
N LYS A 118 -8.77 17.87 1.12
CA LYS A 118 -9.84 18.42 1.95
C LYS A 118 -9.51 18.49 3.44
N HIS A 119 -8.43 17.87 3.88
CA HIS A 119 -8.04 17.79 5.29
C HIS A 119 -9.16 17.16 6.14
N GLY A 120 -9.64 16.01 5.71
CA GLY A 120 -10.72 15.29 6.38
C GLY A 120 -10.96 13.93 5.75
N ALA A 121 -11.52 13.03 6.53
CA ALA A 121 -11.87 11.67 6.13
C ALA A 121 -12.96 11.15 7.08
N ASP A 122 -13.79 10.25 6.60
CA ASP A 122 -14.57 9.33 7.44
C ASP A 122 -14.02 7.90 7.37
N CYS A 123 -14.75 6.92 7.90
CA CYS A 123 -14.19 5.62 8.29
C CYS A 123 -13.60 4.80 7.11
N GLU A 124 -14.27 4.86 5.96
CA GLU A 124 -13.85 4.27 4.71
C GLU A 124 -12.61 4.98 4.16
N ASP A 125 -12.58 6.31 4.20
CA ASP A 125 -11.50 7.12 3.67
C ASP A 125 -10.19 6.81 4.40
N TYR A 126 -10.23 6.68 5.74
CA TYR A 126 -9.08 6.22 6.51
C TYR A 126 -8.62 4.84 6.06
N SER A 127 -9.54 3.90 5.89
CA SER A 127 -9.23 2.50 5.54
C SER A 127 -8.64 2.38 4.14
N ILE A 128 -9.20 3.10 3.18
CA ILE A 128 -8.78 3.22 1.79
C ILE A 128 -7.39 3.85 1.71
N ALA A 129 -7.17 4.98 2.38
CA ALA A 129 -5.90 5.69 2.32
C ALA A 129 -4.75 4.86 2.92
N LYS A 130 -5.02 4.17 4.03
CA LYS A 130 -4.07 3.21 4.63
C LYS A 130 -3.80 2.04 3.68
N TYR A 131 -4.83 1.48 3.04
CA TYR A 131 -4.70 0.34 2.11
C TYR A 131 -3.79 0.66 0.93
N PHE A 132 -4.06 1.76 0.22
CA PHE A 132 -3.27 2.12 -0.96
C PHE A 132 -1.84 2.51 -0.60
N THR A 133 -1.64 3.20 0.54
CA THR A 133 -0.30 3.55 1.00
C THR A 133 0.53 2.32 1.38
N LEU A 134 -0.08 1.35 2.06
CA LEU A 134 0.61 0.10 2.42
C LEU A 134 0.95 -0.74 1.19
N ARG A 135 0.07 -0.77 0.18
CA ARG A 135 0.39 -1.40 -1.12
C ARG A 135 1.56 -0.71 -1.81
N ALA A 136 1.58 0.63 -1.84
CA ALA A 136 2.70 1.39 -2.40
C ALA A 136 4.03 1.13 -1.65
N LEU A 137 3.96 0.86 -0.34
CA LEU A 137 5.10 0.44 0.48
C LEU A 137 5.45 -1.06 0.33
N GLY A 138 4.84 -1.77 -0.61
CA GLY A 138 5.14 -3.18 -0.91
C GLY A 138 4.50 -4.20 0.03
N VAL A 139 3.52 -3.83 0.86
CA VAL A 139 2.73 -4.81 1.62
C VAL A 139 1.81 -5.54 0.64
N ALA A 140 1.90 -6.86 0.63
CA ALA A 140 1.18 -7.69 -0.31
C ALA A 140 -0.35 -7.56 -0.15
N GLU A 141 -1.08 -7.44 -1.26
CA GLU A 141 -2.51 -7.20 -1.27
C GLU A 141 -3.31 -8.30 -0.56
N GLU A 142 -2.91 -9.55 -0.73
CA GLU A 142 -3.57 -10.73 -0.16
C GLU A 142 -3.55 -10.72 1.37
N LYS A 143 -2.63 -9.95 1.97
CA LYS A 143 -2.56 -9.73 3.42
C LYS A 143 -3.52 -8.66 3.91
N MET A 144 -4.13 -7.86 3.03
CA MET A 144 -4.91 -6.69 3.43
C MET A 144 -6.35 -6.76 2.94
N ARG A 145 -7.29 -6.40 3.82
CA ARG A 145 -8.71 -6.27 3.46
C ARG A 145 -9.34 -5.09 4.15
N ILE A 146 -10.04 -4.25 3.39
CA ILE A 146 -10.96 -3.26 3.92
C ILE A 146 -12.18 -4.02 4.42
N THR A 147 -12.54 -3.84 5.69
CA THR A 147 -13.56 -4.63 6.39
C THR A 147 -14.66 -3.72 6.89
N TYR A 148 -15.88 -4.00 6.41
CA TYR A 148 -17.10 -3.41 6.95
C TYR A 148 -17.48 -4.16 8.23
N VAL A 149 -17.70 -3.40 9.30
CA VAL A 149 -18.03 -3.90 10.63
C VAL A 149 -19.21 -3.12 11.19
N LYS A 150 -19.88 -3.68 12.20
CA LYS A 150 -20.72 -2.92 13.11
C LYS A 150 -19.89 -2.53 14.33
N ALA A 151 -19.76 -1.23 14.58
CA ALA A 151 -19.21 -0.71 15.83
C ALA A 151 -20.27 -0.84 16.92
N LEU A 152 -20.11 -1.81 17.82
CA LEU A 152 -21.16 -2.22 18.77
C LEU A 152 -21.44 -1.16 19.83
N GLU A 153 -20.40 -0.46 20.29
CA GLU A 153 -20.52 0.59 21.32
C GLU A 153 -21.23 1.84 20.79
N LEU A 154 -21.03 2.15 19.51
CA LEU A 154 -21.65 3.29 18.82
C LEU A 154 -22.98 2.90 18.14
N ASN A 155 -23.24 1.59 18.02
CA ASN A 155 -24.37 1.00 17.32
C ASN A 155 -24.52 1.48 15.86
N GLU A 156 -23.41 1.62 15.15
CA GLU A 156 -23.36 2.13 13.78
C GLU A 156 -22.49 1.25 12.86
N ALA A 157 -22.67 1.46 11.55
CA ALA A 157 -21.76 0.92 10.55
C ALA A 157 -20.39 1.60 10.65
N HIS A 158 -19.33 0.83 10.46
CA HIS A 158 -17.96 1.34 10.50
C HIS A 158 -17.08 0.58 9.52
N MET A 159 -15.96 1.18 9.13
CA MET A 159 -14.98 0.57 8.23
C MET A 159 -13.58 0.63 8.81
N VAL A 160 -12.86 -0.49 8.73
CA VAL A 160 -11.48 -0.62 9.21
C VAL A 160 -10.63 -1.33 8.16
N LEU A 161 -9.30 -1.11 8.21
CA LEU A 161 -8.37 -1.92 7.46
C LEU A 161 -7.89 -3.09 8.33
N THR A 162 -7.96 -4.31 7.79
CA THR A 162 -7.43 -5.52 8.44
C THR A 162 -6.20 -6.02 7.72
N TYR A 163 -5.21 -6.47 8.49
CA TYR A 163 -3.97 -7.06 8.00
C TYR A 163 -3.77 -8.48 8.56
N TYR A 164 -3.48 -9.43 7.68
CA TYR A 164 -3.24 -10.83 7.98
C TYR A 164 -1.75 -11.15 7.75
N LYS A 165 -1.02 -11.49 8.81
CA LYS A 165 0.40 -11.87 8.69
C LYS A 165 0.59 -13.09 7.78
N THR A 166 -0.31 -14.06 7.90
CA THR A 166 -0.42 -15.26 7.07
C THR A 166 -1.88 -15.56 6.79
N PRO A 167 -2.21 -16.32 5.72
CA PRO A 167 -3.57 -16.76 5.46
C PRO A 167 -4.17 -17.47 6.69
N GLY A 168 -5.37 -17.06 7.10
CA GLY A 168 -6.10 -17.63 8.25
C GLY A 168 -5.65 -17.16 9.64
N ALA A 169 -4.62 -16.32 9.75
CA ALA A 169 -4.24 -15.72 11.03
C ALA A 169 -5.34 -14.80 11.59
N VAL A 170 -5.35 -14.58 12.91
CA VAL A 170 -6.13 -13.50 13.50
C VAL A 170 -5.56 -12.17 12.98
N PRO A 171 -6.37 -11.33 12.31
CA PRO A 171 -5.83 -10.12 11.71
C PRO A 171 -5.56 -9.03 12.75
N LEU A 172 -4.63 -8.15 12.42
CA LEU A 172 -4.50 -6.84 13.05
C LEU A 172 -5.53 -5.88 12.45
N VAL A 173 -6.05 -4.96 13.28
CA VAL A 173 -7.05 -3.96 12.91
C VAL A 173 -6.41 -2.57 12.99
N LEU A 174 -6.42 -1.88 11.86
CA LEU A 174 -6.02 -0.48 11.71
C LEU A 174 -7.30 0.36 11.60
N ASP A 175 -7.51 1.24 12.57
CA ASP A 175 -8.78 1.92 12.81
C ASP A 175 -8.53 3.41 13.13
N ASN A 176 -9.49 4.27 12.80
CA ASN A 176 -9.49 5.69 13.15
C ASN A 176 -10.11 5.96 14.53
N LEU A 177 -11.08 5.15 14.98
CA LEU A 177 -11.69 5.30 16.31
C LEU A 177 -10.72 4.85 17.41
N LYS A 178 -10.08 3.68 17.24
CA LYS A 178 -9.06 3.17 18.15
C LYS A 178 -7.70 3.15 17.45
N LYS A 179 -6.93 4.23 17.64
CA LYS A 179 -5.67 4.47 16.92
C LYS A 179 -4.60 3.40 17.17
N ARG A 180 -4.60 2.73 18.33
CA ARG A 180 -3.66 1.62 18.60
C ARG A 180 -4.05 0.38 17.79
N ILE A 181 -3.11 -0.14 17.01
CA ILE A 181 -3.29 -1.39 16.26
C ILE A 181 -3.44 -2.55 17.25
N LEU A 182 -4.54 -3.27 17.14
CA LEU A 182 -4.87 -4.42 17.98
C LEU A 182 -5.28 -5.60 17.11
N SER A 183 -5.10 -6.82 17.61
CA SER A 183 -5.65 -8.01 16.98
C SER A 183 -7.19 -8.02 17.07
N ALA A 184 -7.84 -8.59 16.07
CA ALA A 184 -9.31 -8.58 15.95
C ALA A 184 -10.02 -9.28 17.12
N ASP A 185 -9.41 -10.30 17.71
CA ASP A 185 -9.92 -10.96 18.91
C ASP A 185 -9.94 -10.05 20.16
N ARG A 186 -9.11 -9.00 20.18
CA ARG A 186 -9.10 -7.94 21.21
C ARG A 186 -10.03 -6.77 20.89
N ARG A 187 -10.64 -6.74 19.70
CA ARG A 187 -11.61 -5.73 19.26
C ARG A 187 -13.04 -6.23 19.40
N LYS A 188 -13.45 -6.53 20.63
CA LYS A 188 -14.83 -6.98 20.94
C LYS A 188 -15.89 -5.91 20.67
N ASP A 189 -15.45 -4.67 20.47
CA ASP A 189 -16.25 -3.52 20.03
C ASP A 189 -16.66 -3.57 18.56
N LEU A 190 -16.06 -4.46 17.74
CA LEU A 190 -16.34 -4.57 16.31
C LEU A 190 -16.91 -5.95 15.93
N ALA A 191 -18.03 -5.97 15.23
CA ALA A 191 -18.59 -7.18 14.64
C ALA A 191 -18.44 -7.17 13.11
N PRO A 192 -17.60 -8.04 12.51
CA PRO A 192 -17.37 -8.03 11.07
C PRO A 192 -18.59 -8.52 10.28
N VAL A 193 -18.88 -7.85 9.16
CA VAL A 193 -19.97 -8.20 8.23
C VAL A 193 -19.42 -8.73 6.90
N TYR A 194 -18.53 -7.97 6.26
CA TYR A 194 -17.84 -8.39 5.04
C TYR A 194 -16.49 -7.67 4.90
N SER A 195 -15.63 -8.15 4.01
CA SER A 195 -14.34 -7.55 3.71
C SER A 195 -14.01 -7.67 2.22
N PHE A 196 -13.20 -6.76 1.70
CA PHE A 196 -12.81 -6.74 0.29
C PHE A 196 -11.41 -6.14 0.11
N ASN A 197 -10.82 -6.37 -1.05
CA ASN A 197 -9.62 -5.70 -1.54
C ASN A 197 -9.77 -5.43 -3.05
N ALA A 198 -8.71 -5.08 -3.76
CA ALA A 198 -8.82 -4.81 -5.20
C ALA A 198 -9.22 -6.08 -5.99
N ASP A 199 -8.86 -7.27 -5.52
CA ASP A 199 -9.06 -8.56 -6.21
C ASP A 199 -10.31 -9.37 -5.78
N GLY A 200 -10.97 -9.04 -4.67
CA GLY A 200 -12.06 -9.89 -4.18
C GLY A 200 -12.95 -9.30 -3.10
N LEU A 201 -14.10 -9.97 -2.89
CA LEU A 201 -15.09 -9.70 -1.85
C LEU A 201 -15.37 -10.99 -1.04
N TRP A 202 -15.32 -10.90 0.28
CA TRP A 202 -15.53 -12.00 1.24
C TRP A 202 -16.60 -11.63 2.27
N LEU A 203 -17.65 -12.44 2.42
CA LEU A 203 -18.62 -12.28 3.52
C LEU A 203 -18.06 -12.88 4.80
N ALA A 204 -18.21 -12.19 5.94
CA ALA A 204 -17.78 -12.74 7.21
C ALA A 204 -18.63 -13.96 7.59
N LYS A 205 -17.96 -15.08 7.91
CA LYS A 205 -18.48 -16.05 8.87
C LYS A 205 -17.58 -15.96 10.10
N SER A 206 -18.19 -16.12 11.27
CA SER A 206 -17.57 -16.15 12.60
C SER A 206 -16.07 -16.52 12.57
N LEU A 207 -15.22 -15.52 12.83
CA LEU A 207 -13.80 -15.63 13.18
C LEU A 207 -12.96 -16.66 12.37
N GLY A 208 -12.61 -16.33 11.12
CA GLY A 208 -11.39 -16.93 10.55
C GLY A 208 -11.26 -16.84 9.04
N GLN A 209 -12.30 -17.22 8.31
CA GLN A 209 -12.27 -17.18 6.85
C GLN A 209 -13.65 -16.83 6.31
N GLY A 210 -13.80 -15.57 5.87
CA GLY A 210 -14.96 -15.19 5.09
C GLY A 210 -15.02 -15.98 3.79
N LYS A 211 -16.22 -16.30 3.30
CA LYS A 211 -16.39 -16.97 2.00
C LYS A 211 -16.18 -15.95 0.89
N LYS A 212 -15.27 -16.17 -0.07
CA LYS A 212 -15.18 -15.32 -1.27
C LYS A 212 -16.50 -15.46 -2.03
N VAL A 213 -17.24 -14.36 -2.17
CA VAL A 213 -18.56 -14.35 -2.83
C VAL A 213 -18.58 -13.62 -4.16
N GLY A 214 -17.46 -12.99 -4.54
CA GLY A 214 -17.35 -12.29 -5.82
C GLY A 214 -16.12 -11.40 -5.93
N SER A 215 -16.17 -10.53 -6.94
CA SER A 215 -15.20 -9.45 -7.17
C SER A 215 -15.65 -8.16 -6.49
N SER A 216 -14.70 -7.33 -6.05
CA SER A 216 -14.95 -5.97 -5.55
C SER A 216 -15.48 -5.02 -6.63
N SER A 217 -15.43 -5.40 -7.91
CA SER A 217 -16.03 -4.65 -9.02
C SER A 217 -17.55 -4.47 -8.92
N ARG A 218 -18.21 -5.23 -8.05
CA ARG A 218 -19.63 -5.06 -7.73
C ARG A 218 -19.91 -3.84 -6.85
N ILE A 219 -18.88 -3.24 -6.26
CA ILE A 219 -18.99 -2.01 -5.44
C ILE A 219 -18.76 -0.82 -6.38
N ASN A 220 -19.83 -0.13 -6.75
CA ASN A 220 -19.77 1.01 -7.68
C ASN A 220 -18.82 2.11 -7.18
N LEU A 221 -18.89 2.44 -5.88
CA LEU A 221 -18.02 3.44 -5.25
C LEU A 221 -16.53 3.11 -5.39
N TRP A 222 -16.16 1.82 -5.29
CA TRP A 222 -14.77 1.38 -5.49
C TRP A 222 -14.29 1.58 -6.92
N GLN A 223 -15.15 1.37 -7.93
CA GLN A 223 -14.76 1.63 -9.32
C GLN A 223 -14.60 3.14 -9.58
N GLN A 224 -15.53 3.95 -9.09
CA GLN A 224 -15.45 5.41 -9.23
C GLN A 224 -14.20 5.96 -8.55
N LEU A 225 -13.85 5.44 -7.36
CA LEU A 225 -12.63 5.79 -6.66
C LEU A 225 -11.39 5.47 -7.51
N LYS A 226 -11.28 4.24 -8.04
CA LYS A 226 -10.12 3.86 -8.87
C LYS A 226 -9.99 4.71 -10.12
N GLN A 227 -11.12 5.06 -10.75
CA GLN A 227 -11.14 5.95 -11.90
C GLN A 227 -10.56 7.32 -11.56
N ARG A 228 -11.03 7.94 -10.46
CA ARG A 228 -10.50 9.23 -10.00
C ARG A 228 -9.03 9.15 -9.61
N MET A 229 -8.59 8.06 -8.98
CA MET A 229 -7.16 7.87 -8.68
C MET A 229 -6.31 7.83 -9.94
N ALA A 230 -6.77 7.17 -11.02
CA ALA A 230 -6.04 7.15 -12.29
C ALA A 230 -5.93 8.57 -12.88
N GLU A 231 -7.05 9.29 -12.94
CA GLU A 231 -7.10 10.67 -13.44
C GLU A 231 -6.25 11.66 -12.62
N GLU A 232 -6.09 11.42 -11.33
CA GLU A 232 -5.23 12.24 -10.47
C GLU A 232 -3.74 12.04 -10.75
N LEU A 233 -3.33 10.82 -11.11
CA LEU A 233 -1.93 10.45 -11.32
C LEU A 233 -1.45 10.69 -12.76
N GLU A 234 -2.36 10.86 -13.72
CA GLU A 234 -2.06 11.20 -15.12
C GLU A 234 -1.73 12.69 -15.37
N ARG A 235 -1.67 13.51 -14.30
CA ARG A 235 -1.43 14.96 -14.35
C ARG A 235 0.04 15.35 -14.27
#